data_AF-A0A1Q9SWH4-F1
#
_entry.id   AF-A0A1Q9SWH4-F1
#
_cell.length_a   1.000
_cell.length_b   1.000
_cell.length_c   1.000
_cell.angle_alpha   90.00
_cell.angle_beta   90.00
_cell.angle_gamma   90.00
#
_symmetry.space_group_name_H-M   'P 1'
#
loop_
_entity.id
_entity.type
_entity.pdbx_description
1 polymer ?
#
loop_
_entity_poly.entity_id
_entity_poly.type
_entity_poly.pdbx_seq_one_letter_code
_entity_poly.pdbx_strand_id
1 'polypeptide(L)'
;MPARKTRQYVTAAVESLTIAIELFNRPSPAGREHATVMMAAHAFEMLLKAAIYEERRKVQFSGSDRSFDFGKCVSVAETSLGIIDAGDRVVLLALNLDPPSGFGERRPE
;
A
#
# COMPACT_ATOMS: atom_id res chain seq x y z
N MET A 1 24.82 -3.18 2.86
CA MET A 1 23.70 -4.13 3.02
C MET A 1 22.51 -3.41 3.63
N PRO A 2 21.27 -3.66 3.18
CA PRO A 2 20.08 -2.95 3.68
C PRO A 2 19.83 -3.25 5.16
N ALA A 3 19.22 -2.30 5.87
CA ALA A 3 18.92 -2.51 7.29
C ALA A 3 17.97 -3.69 7.50
N ARG A 4 18.07 -4.34 8.67
CA ARG A 4 17.20 -5.46 9.04
C ARG A 4 15.72 -5.10 8.93
N LYS A 5 15.34 -3.90 9.39
CA LYS A 5 13.95 -3.42 9.34
C LYS A 5 13.48 -3.15 7.91
N THR A 6 14.35 -2.64 7.03
CA THR A 6 14.07 -2.51 5.59
C THR A 6 13.73 -3.87 4.99
N ARG A 7 14.52 -4.91 5.30
CA ARG A 7 14.23 -6.29 4.84
C ARG A 7 12.89 -6.80 5.36
N GLN A 8 12.53 -6.52 6.61
CA GLN A 8 11.21 -6.89 7.15
C GLN A 8 10.06 -6.25 6.36
N TYR A 9 10.19 -4.96 6.02
CA TYR A 9 9.19 -4.30 5.18
C TYR A 9 9.12 -4.91 3.77
N VAL A 10 10.26 -5.22 3.15
CA VAL A 10 10.27 -5.88 1.84
C VAL A 10 9.62 -7.27 1.90
N THR A 11 9.91 -8.07 2.93
CA THR A 11 9.27 -9.39 3.12
C THR A 11 7.75 -9.24 3.25
N ALA A 12 7.28 -8.35 4.12
CA ALA A 12 5.84 -8.11 4.30
C ALA A 12 5.17 -7.59 3.01
N ALA A 13 5.87 -6.76 2.23
CA ALA A 13 5.38 -6.30 0.94
C ALA A 13 5.18 -7.45 -0.06
N VAL A 14 6.17 -8.34 -0.17
CA VAL A 14 6.13 -9.50 -1.06
C VAL A 14 5.01 -10.47 -0.66
N GLU A 15 4.86 -10.75 0.64
CA GLU A 15 3.78 -11.59 1.16
C GLU A 15 2.41 -10.98 0.82
N SER A 16 2.25 -9.69 1.07
CA SER A 16 0.99 -8.98 0.81
C SER A 16 0.63 -8.94 -0.68
N LEU A 17 1.61 -8.70 -1.54
CA LEU A 17 1.42 -8.69 -2.98
C LEU A 17 1.07 -10.09 -3.52
N THR A 18 1.71 -11.13 -2.97
CA THR A 18 1.39 -12.52 -3.32
C THR A 18 -0.08 -12.84 -3.01
N ILE A 19 -0.55 -12.47 -1.81
CA ILE A 19 -1.96 -12.65 -1.42
C ILE A 19 -2.88 -11.83 -2.33
N ALA A 20 -2.52 -10.60 -2.69
CA ALA A 20 -3.31 -9.79 -3.61
C ALA A 20 -3.49 -10.50 -4.97
N ILE A 21 -2.42 -11.08 -5.51
CA ILE A 21 -2.44 -11.84 -6.77
C ILE A 21 -3.29 -13.11 -6.65
N GLU A 22 -3.19 -13.85 -5.54
CA GLU A 22 -4.01 -15.04 -5.29
C GLU A 22 -5.50 -14.69 -5.21
N LEU A 23 -5.84 -13.62 -4.49
CA LEU A 23 -7.22 -13.14 -4.37
C LEU A 23 -7.77 -12.72 -5.73
N PHE A 24 -6.99 -11.96 -6.50
CA PHE A 24 -7.37 -11.53 -7.85
C PHE A 24 -7.67 -12.72 -8.78
N ASN A 25 -6.92 -13.81 -8.64
CA ASN A 25 -7.11 -15.02 -9.45
C ASN A 25 -8.13 -16.01 -8.87
N ARG A 26 -8.73 -15.72 -7.70
CA ARG A 26 -9.70 -16.63 -7.07
C ARG A 26 -10.95 -16.78 -7.96
N PRO A 27 -11.46 -18.01 -8.17
CA PRO A 27 -12.68 -18.24 -8.95
C PRO A 27 -13.93 -17.59 -8.35
N SER A 28 -14.04 -17.62 -7.01
CA SER A 28 -15.15 -16.98 -6.31
C SER A 28 -14.96 -15.46 -6.28
N PRO A 29 -15.98 -14.67 -6.66
CA PRO A 29 -15.92 -13.21 -6.58
C PRO A 29 -16.06 -12.71 -5.13
N ALA A 30 -16.47 -13.57 -4.19
CA ALA A 30 -16.72 -13.18 -2.81
C ALA A 30 -15.45 -12.60 -2.16
N GLY A 31 -15.51 -11.30 -1.84
CA GLY A 31 -14.41 -10.54 -1.25
C GLY A 31 -13.24 -10.25 -2.19
N ARG A 32 -13.25 -10.71 -3.45
CA ARG A 32 -12.13 -10.57 -4.38
C ARG A 32 -11.79 -9.11 -4.65
N GLU A 33 -12.78 -8.31 -5.02
CA GLU A 33 -12.58 -6.90 -5.40
C GLU A 33 -11.98 -6.09 -4.25
N HIS A 34 -12.55 -6.21 -3.05
CA HIS A 34 -12.12 -5.46 -1.88
C HIS A 34 -10.78 -5.97 -1.34
N ALA A 35 -10.64 -7.29 -1.17
CA ALA A 35 -9.45 -7.85 -0.54
C ALA A 35 -8.21 -7.76 -1.45
N THR A 36 -8.38 -7.84 -2.78
CA THR A 36 -7.26 -7.62 -3.72
C THR A 36 -6.68 -6.22 -3.55
N VAL A 37 -7.53 -5.19 -3.58
CA VAL A 37 -7.10 -3.79 -3.45
C VAL A 37 -6.51 -3.52 -2.07
N MET A 38 -7.14 -4.04 -1.01
CA MET A 38 -6.63 -3.90 0.37
C MET A 38 -5.23 -4.51 0.52
N MET A 39 -4.99 -5.70 -0.02
CA MET A 39 -3.69 -6.36 0.05
C MET A 39 -2.64 -5.68 -0.84
N ALA A 40 -3.04 -5.17 -2.01
CA ALA A 40 -2.16 -4.37 -2.86
C ALA A 40 -1.76 -3.05 -2.17
N ALA A 41 -2.71 -2.32 -1.57
CA ALA A 41 -2.43 -1.09 -0.82
C ALA A 41 -1.45 -1.36 0.34
N HIS A 42 -1.66 -2.46 1.08
CA HIS A 42 -0.74 -2.86 2.14
C HIS A 42 0.67 -3.19 1.61
N ALA A 43 0.77 -3.90 0.49
CA ALA A 43 2.06 -4.21 -0.14
C ALA A 43 2.84 -2.93 -0.49
N PHE A 44 2.18 -1.95 -1.12
CA PHE A 44 2.83 -0.68 -1.46
C PHE A 44 3.14 0.17 -0.22
N GLU A 45 2.31 0.14 0.83
CA GLU A 45 2.65 0.78 2.10
C GLU A 45 3.97 0.23 2.66
N MET A 46 4.15 -1.10 2.62
CA MET A 46 5.36 -1.73 3.10
C MET A 46 6.58 -1.39 2.21
N LEU A 47 6.44 -1.37 0.88
CA LEU A 47 7.52 -0.94 -0.02
C LEU A 47 7.95 0.51 0.24
N LEU A 48 6.99 1.42 0.39
CA LEU A 48 7.29 2.82 0.69
C LEU A 48 7.93 2.96 2.08
N LYS A 49 7.47 2.21 3.09
CA LYS A 49 8.14 2.16 4.40
C LYS A 49 9.57 1.63 4.29
N ALA A 50 9.83 0.64 3.44
CA ALA A 50 11.18 0.14 3.19
C ALA A 50 12.07 1.24 2.61
N ALA A 51 11.62 1.92 1.56
CA ALA A 51 12.37 3.01 0.92
C ALA A 51 12.63 4.17 1.89
N ILE A 52 11.59 4.62 2.61
CA ILE A 52 11.71 5.70 3.60
C ILE A 52 12.63 5.31 4.74
N TYR A 53 12.52 4.08 5.26
CA TYR A 53 13.38 3.63 6.36
C TYR A 53 14.83 3.43 5.92
N GLU A 54 15.08 3.03 4.67
CA GLU A 54 16.45 2.88 4.18
C GLU A 54 17.17 4.23 4.13
N GLU A 55 16.47 5.27 3.66
CA GLU A 55 17.02 6.62 3.55
C GLU A 55 17.07 7.36 4.90
N ARG A 56 15.97 7.34 5.66
CA ARG A 56 15.80 8.21 6.84
C ARG A 56 15.92 7.51 8.18
N ARG A 57 15.94 6.17 8.19
CA ARG A 57 15.93 5.33 9.41
C ARG A 57 14.75 5.60 10.34
N LYS A 58 13.66 6.21 9.83
CA LYS A 58 12.46 6.60 10.62
C LYS A 58 11.18 6.49 9.80
N VAL A 59 10.18 5.82 10.36
CA VAL A 59 8.84 5.64 9.75
C VAL A 59 7.72 5.75 10.80
N GLN A 60 7.95 6.53 11.85
CA GLN A 60 7.01 6.76 12.94
C GLN A 60 6.74 8.26 13.12
N PHE A 61 5.53 8.58 13.59
CA PHE A 61 5.17 9.95 13.95
C PHE A 61 5.99 10.44 15.15
N SER A 62 6.28 11.73 15.21
CA SER A 62 7.01 12.29 16.34
C SER A 62 6.20 12.13 17.62
N GLY A 63 6.80 11.56 18.66
CA GLY A 63 6.12 11.32 19.94
C GLY A 63 5.08 10.21 19.92
N SER A 64 5.05 9.33 18.91
CA SER A 64 4.14 8.19 18.84
C SER A 64 4.84 6.94 18.31
N ASP A 65 4.44 5.78 18.82
CA ASP A 65 4.87 4.47 18.31
C ASP A 65 4.14 4.09 17.01
N ARG A 66 3.14 4.87 16.59
CA ARG A 66 2.41 4.63 15.34
C ARG A 66 3.32 4.84 14.14
N SER A 67 3.40 3.83 13.29
CA SER A 67 4.07 3.95 11.99
C SER A 67 3.24 4.79 11.01
N PHE A 68 3.88 5.40 10.03
CA PHE A 68 3.20 6.09 8.93
C PHE A 68 2.15 5.18 8.28
N ASP A 69 1.00 5.75 7.93
CA ASP A 69 0.01 5.10 7.07
C ASP A 69 0.38 5.29 5.59
N PHE A 70 -0.34 4.61 4.71
CA PHE A 70 -0.12 4.64 3.27
C PHE A 70 -0.09 6.08 2.71
N GLY A 71 -1.08 6.92 3.03
CA GLY A 71 -1.13 8.30 2.59
C GLY A 71 0.09 9.12 3.03
N LYS A 72 0.53 8.95 4.28
CA LYS A 72 1.75 9.60 4.76
C LYS A 72 3.00 9.07 4.04
N CYS A 73 3.07 7.77 3.76
CA CYS A 73 4.18 7.18 3.02
C CYS A 73 4.28 7.74 1.59
N VAL A 74 3.15 7.85 0.87
CA VAL A 74 3.09 8.47 -0.47
C VAL A 74 3.57 9.93 -0.41
N SER A 75 3.05 10.71 0.54
CA SER A 75 3.46 12.11 0.72
C SER A 75 4.96 12.26 0.97
N VAL A 76 5.56 11.41 1.81
CA VAL A 76 6.99 11.44 2.10
C VAL A 76 7.82 10.98 0.90
N ALA A 77 7.38 9.95 0.19
CA ALA A 77 8.06 9.42 -0.98
C ALA A 77 8.15 10.46 -2.11
N GLU A 78 7.06 11.20 -2.37
CA GLU A 78 7.02 12.26 -3.37
C GLU A 78 7.79 13.51 -2.91
N THR A 79 7.33 14.16 -1.85
CA THR A 79 7.80 15.52 -1.49
C THR A 79 9.19 15.55 -0.89
N SER A 80 9.59 14.44 -0.29
CA SER A 80 10.64 14.40 0.71
C SER A 80 11.80 13.54 0.24
N LEU A 81 11.53 12.52 -0.56
CA LEU A 81 12.53 11.64 -1.16
C LEU A 81 12.62 11.79 -2.68
N GLY A 82 11.57 12.26 -3.35
CA GLY A 82 11.53 12.39 -4.81
C GLY A 82 11.64 11.05 -5.54
N ILE A 83 11.24 9.94 -4.89
CA ILE A 83 11.35 8.59 -5.47
C ILE A 83 10.13 8.19 -6.31
N ILE A 84 9.05 8.97 -6.22
CA ILE A 84 7.85 8.83 -7.03
C ILE A 84 7.46 10.21 -7.55
N ASP A 85 6.81 10.25 -8.71
CA ASP A 85 6.30 11.48 -9.30
C ASP A 85 4.80 11.72 -9.03
N ALA A 86 4.26 12.79 -9.61
CA ALA A 86 2.85 13.14 -9.44
C ALA A 86 1.90 12.10 -10.07
N GLY A 87 2.32 11.41 -11.14
CA GLY A 87 1.54 10.36 -11.77
C GLY A 87 1.49 9.11 -10.88
N ASP A 88 2.65 8.69 -10.37
CA ASP A 88 2.76 7.60 -9.40
C ASP A 88 1.89 7.85 -8.16
N ARG A 89 1.91 9.09 -7.64
CA ARG A 89 1.06 9.49 -6.51
C ARG A 89 -0.42 9.24 -6.80
N VAL A 90 -0.91 9.63 -7.97
CA VAL A 90 -2.32 9.44 -8.34
C VAL A 90 -2.67 7.95 -8.38
N VAL A 91 -1.81 7.15 -9.02
CA VAL A 91 -2.01 5.69 -9.12
C VAL A 91 -1.99 5.04 -7.74
N LEU A 92 -1.02 5.38 -6.89
CA LEU A 92 -0.91 4.84 -5.54
C LEU A 92 -2.14 5.20 -4.70
N LEU A 93 -2.54 6.49 -4.70
CA LEU A 93 -3.70 6.92 -3.92
C LEU A 93 -5.02 6.29 -4.39
N ALA A 94 -5.12 5.86 -5.66
CA ALA A 94 -6.28 5.13 -6.16
C ALA A 94 -6.47 3.78 -5.45
N LEU A 95 -5.41 3.16 -4.92
CA LEU A 95 -5.48 1.94 -4.11
C LEU A 95 -6.04 2.17 -2.71
N ASN A 96 -6.07 3.43 -2.26
CA ASN A 96 -6.53 3.83 -0.93
C ASN A 96 -7.86 4.59 -0.97
N LEU A 97 -8.47 4.67 -2.15
CA LEU A 97 -9.87 5.07 -2.26
C LEU A 97 -10.70 3.88 -1.79
N ASP A 98 -11.56 4.11 -0.80
CA ASP A 98 -12.66 3.17 -0.54
C ASP A 98 -13.34 2.90 -1.90
N PRO A 99 -13.52 1.63 -2.32
CA PRO A 99 -14.26 1.37 -3.53
C PRO A 99 -15.61 2.09 -3.40
N PRO A 100 -16.04 2.86 -4.41
CA PRO A 100 -17.29 3.58 -4.34
C PRO A 100 -18.37 2.58 -3.94
N SER A 101 -19.04 2.87 -2.83
CA SER A 101 -20.18 2.14 -2.30
C SER A 101 -21.27 2.08 -3.38
N GLY A 102 -21.17 1.12 -4.28
CA GLY A 102 -22.01 1.10 -5.48
C GLY A 102 -21.63 0.11 -6.57
N PHE A 103 -20.45 -0.53 -6.54
CA PHE A 103 -20.08 -1.49 -7.59
C PHE A 103 -20.86 -2.84 -7.54
N GLY A 104 -21.73 -3.02 -6.54
CA GLY A 104 -22.61 -4.20 -6.39
C GLY A 104 -24.10 -3.96 -6.65
N GLU A 105 -24.57 -2.72 -6.80
CA GLU A 105 -25.99 -2.41 -6.96
C GLU A 105 -26.31 -2.16 -8.44
N ARG A 106 -26.20 -3.22 -9.27
CA ARG A 106 -26.99 -3.23 -10.50
C ARG A 106 -28.44 -3.40 -10.09
N ARG A 107 -29.18 -2.29 -10.07
CA ARG A 107 -30.65 -2.29 -10.00
C ARG A 107 -31.17 -3.24 -11.09
N PRO A 108 -32.03 -4.22 -10.76
CA PRO A 108 -32.77 -4.94 -11.79
C PRO A 108 -33.71 -3.94 -12.46
N GLU A 109 -33.72 -3.95 -13.79
CA GLU A 109 -34.69 -3.24 -14.63
C GLU A 109 -35.98 -4.05 -14.73
#